data_AF-A0A068U5Y0-F1
#
_entry.id   AF-A0A068U5Y0-F1
#
_cell.length_a   1.000
_cell.length_b   1.000
_cell.length_c   1.000
_cell.angle_alpha   90.00
_cell.angle_beta   90.00
_cell.angle_gamma   90.00
#
_symmetry.space_group_name_H-M   'P 1'
#
loop_
_entity.id
_entity.type
_entity.pdbx_description
1 polymer ?
#
loop_
_entity_poly.entity_id
_entity_poly.type
_entity_poly.pdbx_seq_one_letter_code
_entity_poly.pdbx_strand_id
1 'polypeptide(L)'
;MNIPLSRRSIRTRLAYRFLRALKKLNKQRTDTCRRYHMVKMAAYASMASAVGSKRAWSRALLWKIRNRGLNRWLVKRNKSLGLEEAHQELRKLVPGGEVMDVLSLFDETAHYIKCLTSQVQIMRNIVDFYSA
;
A
#
# COMPACT_ATOMS: atom_id res chain seq x y z
N MET A 1 5.97 -23.84 8.92
CA MET A 1 6.29 -22.63 8.12
C MET A 1 7.80 -22.40 8.17
N ASN A 2 8.55 -22.79 7.14
CA ASN A 2 9.97 -22.44 7.01
C ASN A 2 10.17 -21.70 5.68
N ILE A 3 9.92 -20.40 5.71
CA ILE A 3 10.45 -19.48 4.71
C ILE A 3 11.64 -18.82 5.41
N PRO A 4 12.90 -18.97 4.94
CA PRO A 4 14.05 -18.35 5.56
C PRO A 4 14.00 -16.85 5.28
N LEU A 5 13.21 -16.16 6.07
CA LEU A 5 12.97 -14.74 5.97
C LEU A 5 13.76 -14.07 7.08
N SER A 6 14.87 -13.40 6.73
CA SER A 6 15.54 -12.49 7.64
C SER A 6 14.49 -11.63 8.35
N ARG A 7 14.42 -11.76 9.68
CA ARG A 7 13.37 -11.17 10.53
C ARG A 7 13.35 -9.63 10.44
N ARG A 8 14.40 -9.04 9.87
CA ARG A 8 14.59 -7.59 9.67
C ARG A 8 14.13 -7.06 8.30
N SER A 9 13.83 -7.92 7.31
CA SER A 9 13.49 -7.42 5.97
C SER A 9 12.08 -6.81 5.89
N ILE A 10 11.91 -5.78 5.05
CA ILE A 10 10.60 -5.16 4.77
C ILE A 10 9.62 -6.21 4.24
N ARG A 11 10.07 -7.12 3.37
CA ARG A 11 9.27 -8.20 2.79
C ARG A 11 8.71 -9.13 3.87
N THR A 12 9.54 -9.54 4.82
CA THR A 12 9.14 -10.38 5.96
C THR A 12 8.07 -9.70 6.81
N ARG A 13 8.31 -8.43 7.15
CA ARG A 13 7.38 -7.64 7.97
C ARG A 13 6.05 -7.40 7.25
N LEU A 14 6.09 -7.13 5.95
CA LEU A 14 4.92 -6.98 5.09
C LEU A 14 4.13 -8.29 5.09
N ALA A 15 4.76 -9.41 4.76
CA ALA A 15 4.12 -10.72 4.71
C ALA A 15 3.45 -11.08 6.04
N TYR A 16 4.17 -10.92 7.15
CA TYR A 16 3.64 -11.21 8.49
C TYR A 16 2.42 -10.34 8.82
N ARG A 17 2.50 -9.02 8.61
CA ARG A 17 1.38 -8.11 8.86
C ARG A 17 0.18 -8.41 7.97
N PHE A 18 0.45 -8.76 6.71
CA PHE A 18 -0.59 -9.08 5.74
C PHE A 18 -1.32 -10.37 6.10
N LEU A 19 -0.59 -11.46 6.37
CA LEU A 19 -1.16 -12.74 6.81
C LEU A 19 -1.93 -12.58 8.12
N ARG A 20 -1.43 -11.79 9.06
CA ARG A 20 -2.13 -11.48 10.31
C ARG A 20 -3.45 -10.75 10.05
N ALA A 21 -3.49 -9.81 9.09
CA ALA A 21 -4.71 -9.12 8.70
C ALA A 21 -5.69 -10.05 7.95
N LEU A 22 -5.20 -10.89 7.04
CA LEU A 22 -6.02 -11.89 6.33
C LEU A 22 -6.67 -12.88 7.30
N LYS A 23 -5.93 -13.37 8.30
CA LYS A 23 -6.49 -14.25 9.34
C LYS A 23 -7.65 -13.60 10.10
N LYS A 24 -7.61 -12.28 10.31
CA LYS A 24 -8.73 -11.53 10.92
C LYS A 24 -9.91 -11.39 9.97
N LEU A 25 -9.66 -11.02 8.72
CA LEU A 25 -10.70 -10.85 7.70
C LEU A 25 -11.44 -12.15 7.39
N ASN A 26 -10.73 -13.28 7.39
CA ASN A 26 -11.36 -14.57 7.09
C ASN A 26 -12.39 -15.01 8.15
N LYS A 27 -12.34 -14.44 9.36
CA LYS A 27 -13.35 -14.68 10.40
C LYS A 27 -14.67 -13.94 10.15
N GLN A 28 -14.71 -12.96 9.25
CA GLN A 28 -15.90 -12.16 8.98
C GLN A 28 -16.63 -12.70 7.73
N ARG A 29 -17.95 -12.96 7.86
CA ARG A 29 -18.82 -13.20 6.70
C ARG A 29 -19.11 -11.85 6.03
N THR A 30 -18.57 -11.68 4.83
CA THR A 30 -18.70 -10.46 4.02
C THR A 30 -18.85 -10.87 2.55
N ASP A 31 -19.60 -10.07 1.78
CA ASP A 31 -19.75 -10.28 0.34
C ASP A 31 -18.40 -10.17 -0.40
N THR A 32 -18.32 -10.78 -1.58
CA THR A 32 -17.07 -10.91 -2.37
C THR A 32 -16.47 -9.56 -2.74
N CYS A 33 -17.29 -8.56 -3.08
CA CYS A 33 -16.85 -7.21 -3.43
C CYS A 33 -16.21 -6.50 -2.22
N ARG A 34 -16.88 -6.51 -1.06
CA ARG A 34 -16.31 -5.99 0.19
C ARG A 34 -15.06 -6.75 0.60
N ARG A 35 -15.04 -8.07 0.44
CA ARG A 35 -13.89 -8.91 0.77
C ARG A 35 -12.67 -8.55 -0.06
N TYR A 36 -12.82 -8.41 -1.39
CA TYR A 36 -11.76 -7.95 -2.29
C TYR A 36 -11.20 -6.59 -1.85
N HIS A 37 -12.08 -5.63 -1.56
CA HIS A 37 -11.65 -4.30 -1.13
C HIS A 37 -10.84 -4.39 0.16
N MET A 38 -11.32 -5.13 1.17
CA MET A 38 -10.60 -5.31 2.44
C MET A 38 -9.24 -5.97 2.28
N VAL A 39 -9.13 -6.98 1.41
CA VAL A 39 -7.84 -7.63 1.09
C VAL A 39 -6.87 -6.62 0.47
N LYS A 40 -7.32 -5.86 -0.54
CA LYS A 40 -6.50 -4.80 -1.16
C LYS A 40 -6.00 -3.79 -0.12
N MET A 41 -6.88 -3.37 0.80
CA MET A 41 -6.49 -2.42 1.85
C MET A 41 -5.55 -3.02 2.87
N ALA A 42 -5.77 -4.27 3.27
CA ALA A 42 -4.89 -4.97 4.20
C ALA A 42 -3.48 -5.10 3.62
N ALA A 43 -3.36 -5.34 2.31
CA ALA A 43 -2.09 -5.44 1.63
C ALA A 43 -1.36 -4.07 1.62
N TYR A 44 -2.04 -2.99 1.24
CA TYR A 44 -1.48 -1.62 1.30
C TYR A 44 -1.14 -1.17 2.73
N ALA A 45 -2.01 -1.45 3.70
CA ALA A 45 -1.77 -1.15 5.11
C ALA A 45 -0.52 -1.88 5.62
N SER A 46 -0.34 -3.14 5.21
CA SER A 46 0.80 -3.97 5.58
C SER A 46 2.10 -3.47 4.96
N MET A 47 2.08 -3.03 3.69
CA MET A 47 3.21 -2.36 3.04
C MET A 47 3.64 -1.11 3.80
N ALA A 48 2.73 -0.15 3.98
CA ALA A 48 3.07 1.12 4.64
C ALA A 48 3.55 0.88 6.09
N SER A 49 2.86 0.03 6.82
CA SER A 49 3.26 -0.44 8.14
C SER A 49 4.66 -1.09 8.20
N ALA A 50 5.02 -1.87 7.18
CA ALA A 50 6.31 -2.54 7.07
C ALA A 50 7.43 -1.57 6.67
N VAL A 51 7.10 -0.40 6.15
CA VAL A 51 8.07 0.64 5.82
C VAL A 51 8.22 1.63 6.98
N GLY A 52 7.13 1.92 7.68
CA GLY A 52 7.10 2.82 8.83
C GLY A 52 6.95 4.28 8.42
N SER A 53 6.92 5.17 9.41
CA SER A 53 6.64 6.60 9.23
C SER A 53 7.77 7.39 8.59
N LYS A 54 8.95 6.79 8.35
CA LYS A 54 10.09 7.50 7.74
C LYS A 54 9.86 7.84 6.26
N ARG A 55 9.01 7.08 5.56
CA ARG A 55 8.67 7.35 4.15
C ARG A 55 7.40 8.18 4.04
N ALA A 56 7.45 9.23 3.22
CA ALA A 56 6.33 10.14 3.00
C ALA A 56 5.11 9.42 2.43
N TRP A 57 5.30 8.57 1.42
CA TRP A 57 4.19 7.80 0.85
C TRP A 57 3.55 6.84 1.86
N SER A 58 4.36 6.29 2.77
CA SER A 58 3.86 5.40 3.81
C SER A 58 2.97 6.14 4.80
N ARG A 59 3.39 7.35 5.25
CA ARG A 59 2.56 8.21 6.10
C ARG A 59 1.27 8.62 5.40
N ALA A 60 1.36 9.08 4.16
CA ALA A 60 0.21 9.50 3.36
C ALA A 60 -0.79 8.35 3.16
N LEU A 61 -0.30 7.15 2.87
CA LEU A 61 -1.13 5.96 2.69
C LEU A 61 -1.80 5.52 4.01
N LEU A 62 -1.07 5.51 5.13
CA LEU A 62 -1.65 5.21 6.45
C LEU A 62 -2.70 6.25 6.85
N TRP A 63 -2.44 7.53 6.61
CA TRP A 63 -3.40 8.60 6.85
C TRP A 63 -4.65 8.43 5.99
N LYS A 64 -4.49 8.11 4.70
CA LYS A 64 -5.61 7.81 3.79
C LYS A 64 -6.43 6.62 4.25
N ILE A 65 -5.79 5.57 4.74
CA ILE A 65 -6.46 4.36 5.26
C ILE A 65 -7.24 4.68 6.55
N ARG A 66 -6.68 5.48 7.46
CA ARG A 66 -7.32 5.87 8.72
C ARG A 66 -8.50 6.82 8.50
N ASN A 67 -8.35 7.77 7.58
CA ASN A 67 -9.29 8.89 7.40
C ASN A 67 -10.18 8.76 6.16
N ARG A 68 -10.50 7.53 5.71
CA ARG A 68 -11.25 7.30 4.46
C ARG A 68 -12.60 8.01 4.36
N GLY A 69 -13.31 8.17 5.47
CA GLY A 69 -14.58 8.91 5.51
C GLY A 69 -14.39 10.39 5.20
N LEU A 70 -13.44 11.03 5.90
CA LEU A 70 -13.10 12.45 5.76
C LEU A 70 -12.44 12.75 4.41
N ASN A 71 -11.57 11.87 3.92
CA ASN A 71 -10.84 12.08 2.67
C ASN A 71 -11.71 11.97 1.42
N ARG A 72 -12.75 11.12 1.40
CA ARG A 72 -13.71 11.12 0.29
C ARG A 72 -14.46 12.46 0.17
N TRP A 73 -14.68 13.14 1.28
CA TRP A 73 -15.31 14.46 1.32
C TRP A 73 -14.34 15.58 0.88
N LEU A 74 -13.09 15.55 1.36
CA LEU A 74 -12.07 16.58 1.04
C LEU A 74 -11.55 16.50 -0.41
N VAL A 75 -11.37 15.30 -0.97
CA VAL A 75 -10.85 15.11 -2.35
C VAL A 75 -11.85 15.59 -3.42
N LYS A 76 -13.15 15.63 -3.11
CA LYS A 76 -14.17 16.14 -4.05
C LYS A 76 -14.01 17.65 -4.35
N ARG A 77 -13.19 18.37 -3.58
CA ARG A 77 -13.06 19.84 -3.65
C ARG A 77 -11.84 20.36 -4.40
N ASN A 78 -10.83 19.51 -4.69
CA ASN A 78 -9.58 19.93 -5.32
C ASN A 78 -9.37 19.22 -6.66
N LYS A 79 -9.98 19.74 -7.73
CA LYS A 79 -9.59 19.45 -9.12
C LYS A 79 -8.91 20.70 -9.66
N SER A 80 -7.63 20.88 -9.34
CA SER A 80 -6.84 21.99 -9.87
C SER A 80 -6.43 21.71 -11.32
N LEU A 81 -6.66 22.71 -12.17
CA LEU A 81 -6.31 22.81 -13.58
C LEU A 81 -4.81 22.52 -13.78
N GLY A 82 -4.48 21.62 -14.72
CA GLY A 82 -3.11 21.16 -14.95
C GLY A 82 -2.63 21.48 -16.37
N LEU A 83 -1.60 22.31 -16.45
CA LEU A 83 -0.70 22.42 -17.60
C LEU A 83 0.26 21.22 -17.55
N GLU A 84 0.42 20.52 -18.67
CA GLU A 84 1.06 19.21 -18.77
C GLU A 84 2.59 19.24 -18.56
N GLU A 85 3.06 18.48 -17.56
CA GLU A 85 4.43 17.95 -17.49
C GLU A 85 4.35 16.51 -16.95
N ALA A 86 5.16 15.59 -17.50
CA ALA A 86 5.13 14.15 -17.19
C ALA A 86 5.23 13.81 -15.67
N HIS A 87 5.82 14.70 -14.87
CA HIS A 87 5.91 14.53 -13.42
C HIS A 87 4.56 14.67 -12.70
N GLN A 88 3.56 15.36 -13.28
CA GLN A 88 2.23 15.48 -12.66
C GLN A 88 1.48 14.15 -12.63
N GLU A 89 1.64 13.29 -13.64
CA GLU A 89 1.06 11.96 -13.62
C GLU A 89 1.73 11.08 -12.57
N LEU A 90 3.05 11.19 -12.41
CA LEU A 90 3.76 10.44 -11.38
C LEU A 90 3.32 10.84 -9.96
N ARG A 91 3.05 12.12 -9.73
CA ARG A 91 2.52 12.63 -8.44
C ARG A 91 1.20 11.99 -8.04
N LYS A 92 0.33 11.68 -9.02
CA LYS A 92 -0.96 11.01 -8.78
C LYS A 92 -0.82 9.53 -8.44
N LEU A 93 0.28 8.89 -8.84
CA LEU A 93 0.53 7.46 -8.62
C LEU A 93 1.18 7.15 -7.27
N VAL A 94 2.02 8.04 -6.76
CA VAL A 94 2.68 7.89 -5.46
C VAL A 94 1.76 8.46 -4.37
N PRO A 95 1.42 7.69 -3.33
CA PRO A 95 0.60 8.22 -2.23
C PRO A 95 1.21 9.50 -1.63
N GLY A 96 0.47 10.62 -1.67
CA GLY A 96 0.94 11.90 -1.18
C GLY A 96 1.95 12.62 -2.09
N GLY A 97 2.14 12.14 -3.33
CA GLY A 97 3.05 12.73 -4.30
C GLY A 97 2.64 14.14 -4.73
N GLU A 98 1.38 14.53 -4.54
CA GLU A 98 0.84 15.85 -4.89
C GLU A 98 1.59 16.99 -4.20
N VAL A 99 2.16 16.75 -3.01
CA VAL A 99 2.84 17.76 -2.19
C VAL A 99 4.35 17.55 -2.08
N MET A 100 4.93 16.59 -2.81
CA MET A 100 6.38 16.30 -2.74
C MET A 100 7.18 17.23 -3.67
N ASP A 101 8.43 17.54 -3.36
CA ASP A 101 9.34 18.10 -4.37
C ASP A 101 9.76 17.00 -5.38
N VAL A 102 10.37 17.38 -6.50
CA VAL A 102 10.70 16.45 -7.60
C VAL A 102 11.71 15.38 -7.17
N LEU A 103 12.73 15.73 -6.40
CA LEU A 103 13.77 14.77 -5.97
C LEU A 103 13.18 13.75 -4.98
N SER A 104 12.46 14.23 -3.96
CA SER A 104 11.74 13.36 -3.03
C SER A 104 10.71 12.47 -3.74
N LEU A 105 10.04 12.99 -4.79
CA LEU A 105 9.07 12.21 -5.56
C LEU A 105 9.74 11.00 -6.23
N PHE A 106 10.93 11.15 -6.82
CA PHE A 106 11.65 10.04 -7.44
C PHE A 106 12.12 9.00 -6.41
N ASP A 107 12.70 9.46 -5.30
CA ASP A 107 13.14 8.56 -4.23
C ASP A 107 11.99 7.76 -3.62
N GLU A 108 10.87 8.43 -3.37
CA GLU A 108 9.67 7.79 -2.84
C GLU A 108 9.02 6.87 -3.88
N THR A 109 9.05 7.23 -5.17
CA THR A 109 8.61 6.36 -6.27
C THR A 109 9.41 5.07 -6.32
N ALA A 110 10.74 5.14 -6.36
CA ALA A 110 11.60 3.97 -6.44
C ALA A 110 11.37 3.04 -5.23
N HIS A 111 11.25 3.62 -4.03
CA HIS A 111 10.95 2.86 -2.83
C HIS A 111 9.55 2.25 -2.85
N TYR A 112 8.55 2.97 -3.38
CA TYR A 112 7.18 2.49 -3.50
C TYR A 112 7.07 1.33 -4.49
N ILE A 113 7.73 1.42 -5.66
CA ILE A 113 7.82 0.34 -6.65
C ILE A 113 8.40 -0.93 -6.01
N LYS A 114 9.52 -0.81 -5.29
CA LYS A 114 10.13 -1.95 -4.58
C LYS A 114 9.16 -2.63 -3.61
N CYS A 115 8.32 -1.84 -2.93
CA CYS A 115 7.30 -2.37 -2.02
C CYS A 115 6.15 -3.03 -2.77
N LEU A 116 5.71 -2.48 -3.91
CA LEU A 116 4.69 -3.07 -4.78
C LEU A 116 5.15 -4.41 -5.35
N THR A 117 6.38 -4.49 -5.85
CA THR A 117 6.97 -5.76 -6.32
C THR A 117 6.98 -6.80 -5.20
N SER A 118 7.35 -6.39 -3.97
CA SER A 118 7.32 -7.28 -2.81
C SER A 118 5.91 -7.74 -2.47
N GLN A 119 4.92 -6.85 -2.54
CA GLN A 119 3.51 -7.16 -2.32
C GLN A 119 3.02 -8.20 -3.33
N VAL A 120 3.27 -8.00 -4.63
CA VAL A 120 2.88 -8.94 -5.70
C VAL A 120 3.52 -10.30 -5.49
N GLN A 121 4.82 -10.36 -5.18
CA GLN A 121 5.51 -11.63 -4.92
C GLN A 121 4.91 -12.37 -3.73
N ILE A 122 4.60 -11.66 -2.64
CA ILE A 122 3.97 -12.27 -1.46
C ILE A 122 2.60 -12.84 -1.81
N MET A 123 1.81 -12.11 -2.61
CA MET A 123 0.49 -12.58 -3.03
C MET A 123 0.58 -13.84 -3.89
N ARG A 124 1.52 -13.88 -4.85
CA ARG A 124 1.78 -15.07 -5.67
C ARG A 124 2.18 -16.27 -4.82
N ASN A 125 3.18 -16.10 -3.94
CA ASN A 125 3.63 -17.17 -3.05
C ASN A 125 2.51 -17.73 -2.15
N ILE A 126 1.57 -16.89 -1.72
CA ILE A 126 0.40 -17.34 -0.95
C ILE A 126 -0.49 -18.21 -1.83
N VAL A 127 -0.82 -17.76 -3.04
CA VAL A 127 -1.63 -18.55 -3.98
C VAL A 127 -0.96 -19.87 -4.29
N ASP A 128 0.31 -19.85 -4.69
CA ASP A 128 1.09 -21.04 -5.04
C ASP A 128 1.11 -22.06 -3.89
N PHE A 129 1.24 -21.59 -2.63
CA PHE A 129 1.23 -22.45 -1.46
C PHE A 129 -0.12 -23.14 -1.19
N TYR A 130 -1.24 -22.49 -1.52
CA TYR A 130 -2.58 -23.04 -1.33
C TYR A 130 -3.12 -23.78 -2.57
N SER A 131 -2.41 -23.71 -3.69
CA SER A 131 -2.73 -24.44 -4.93
C SER A 131 -1.92 -25.73 -5.10
N ALA A 132 -0.99 -26.01 -4.18
CA ALA A 132 -0.26 -27.27 -4.06
C ALA A 132 -1.01 -28.27 -3.17
#